data_AF-A0A7C5REV0-F1
#
_entry.id   AF-A0A7C5REV0-F1
#
_cell.length_a   1.000
_cell.length_b   1.000
_cell.length_c   1.000
_cell.angle_alpha   90.00
_cell.angle_beta   90.00
_cell.angle_gamma   90.00
#
_symmetry.space_group_name_H-M   'P 1'
#
loop_
_entity.id
_entity.type
_entity.pdbx_description
1 polymer ?
#
loop_
_entity_poly.entity_id
_entity_poly.type
_entity_poly.pdbx_seq_one_letter_code
_entity_poly.pdbx_strand_id
1 'polypeptide(L)' 'MLLTEVPELNPEKLKERRKALGLSASQLGSMIGAPPAWVLAVEKGEKALTHASYIRVQAYLQALGLLKN' A
#
# COMPACT_ATOMS: atom_id res chain seq x y z
N MET A 1 12.51 -20.46 13.51
CA MET A 1 11.70 -20.19 12.31
C MET A 1 11.79 -18.70 12.07
N LEU A 2 12.64 -18.29 11.11
CA LEU A 2 12.91 -16.88 10.83
C LEU A 2 11.69 -16.24 10.18
N LEU A 3 11.01 -15.33 10.88
CA LEU A 3 10.05 -14.40 10.29
C LEU A 3 10.84 -13.32 9.53
N THR A 4 11.59 -13.70 8.51
CA THR A 4 12.33 -12.76 7.68
C THR A 4 11.44 -12.31 6.53
N GLU A 5 11.21 -11.00 6.51
CA GLU A 5 10.73 -10.20 5.37
C GLU A 5 9.22 -10.05 5.22
N VAL A 6 8.57 -9.48 6.24
CA VAL A 6 7.58 -8.45 5.90
C VAL A 6 8.39 -7.32 5.28
N PRO A 7 8.24 -6.98 3.97
CA PRO A 7 8.97 -5.87 3.39
C PRO A 7 8.70 -4.65 4.25
N GLU A 8 9.77 -3.98 4.70
CA GLU A 8 9.64 -2.75 5.45
C GLU A 8 8.69 -1.83 4.69
N LEU A 9 7.52 -1.56 5.26
CA LEU A 9 6.42 -0.81 4.66
C LEU A 9 6.78 0.68 4.66
N ASN A 10 7.88 1.02 3.99
CA ASN A 10 8.37 2.36 3.86
C ASN A 10 7.40 3.14 2.96
N PRO A 11 6.76 4.20 3.48
CA PRO A 11 5.81 5.04 2.74
C PRO A 11 6.31 5.51 1.37
N GLU A 12 7.58 5.91 1.27
CA GLU A 12 8.16 6.37 0.00
C GLU A 12 8.32 5.23 -1.01
N LYS A 13 8.70 4.02 -0.57
CA LYS A 13 8.75 2.85 -1.47
C LYS A 13 7.37 2.47 -1.99
N LEU A 14 6.32 2.57 -1.16
CA LEU A 14 4.94 2.32 -1.58
C LEU A 14 4.50 3.30 -2.67
N LYS A 15 4.84 4.58 -2.49
CA LYS A 15 4.57 5.66 -3.45
C LYS A 15 5.33 5.51 -4.76
N GLU A 16 6.62 5.20 -4.69
CA GLU A 16 7.45 4.90 -5.86
C GLU A 16 6.88 3.73 -6.64
N ARG A 17 6.50 2.65 -5.95
CA ARG A 17 5.90 1.47 -6.59
C ARG A 17 4.57 1.81 -7.27
N ARG A 18 3.68 2.56 -6.61
CA ARG A 18 2.42 3.02 -7.22
C ARG A 18 2.69 3.82 -8.50
N LYS A 19 3.65 4.74 -8.46
CA LYS A 19 4.04 5.55 -9.63
C LYS A 19 4.67 4.72 -10.74
N ALA A 20 5.52 3.75 -10.41
CA ALA A 20 6.13 2.85 -11.39
C ALA A 20 5.10 1.99 -12.13
N LEU A 21 3.96 1.72 -11.49
CA LEU A 21 2.81 1.04 -12.10
C LEU A 21 1.89 1.99 -12.89
N GLY A 22 2.21 3.28 -12.98
CA GLY A 22 1.38 4.28 -13.65
C GLY A 22 0.05 4.58 -12.94
N LEU A 23 -0.09 4.18 -11.67
CA LEU A 23 -1.33 4.35 -10.92
C LEU A 23 -1.37 5.72 -10.24
N SER A 24 -2.48 6.43 -10.38
CA SER A 24 -2.83 7.54 -9.49
C SER A 24 -3.26 7.02 -8.11
N ALA A 25 -3.23 7.90 -7.09
CA ALA A 25 -3.77 7.56 -5.77
C ALA A 25 -5.28 7.22 -5.82
N SER A 26 -6.02 7.84 -6.75
CA SER A 26 -7.44 7.55 -6.96
C SER A 26 -7.69 6.18 -7.57
N GLN A 27 -6.88 5.77 -8.55
CA GLN A 27 -6.96 4.43 -9.14
C GLN A 27 -6.63 3.37 -8.09
N LEU A 28 -5.54 3.53 -7.35
CA LEU A 28 -5.19 2.60 -6.27
C LEU A 28 -6.28 2.55 -5.19
N GLY A 29 -6.79 3.71 -4.76
CA GLY A 29 -7.88 3.81 -3.80
C GLY A 29 -9.13 3.07 -4.26
N SER A 30 -9.50 3.21 -5.55
CA SER A 30 -10.64 2.51 -6.13
C SER A 30 -10.46 0.98 -6.13
N MET A 31 -9.25 0.50 -6.42
CA MET A 31 -8.94 -0.95 -6.40
C MET A 31 -9.06 -1.57 -5.01
N ILE A 32 -8.76 -0.81 -3.95
CA ILE A 32 -8.70 -1.32 -2.57
C ILE A 32 -9.89 -0.87 -1.70
N GLY A 33 -10.85 -0.16 -2.27
CA GLY A 33 -11.99 0.41 -1.53
C GLY A 33 -11.57 1.43 -0.47
N ALA A 34 -10.64 2.32 -0.80
CA ALA A 34 -10.17 3.40 0.08
C ALA A 34 -10.19 4.77 -0.63
N PRO A 35 -10.46 5.86 0.11
CA PRO A 35 -10.37 7.20 -0.45
C PRO A 35 -8.95 7.54 -0.95
N PRO A 36 -8.78 8.35 -2.00
CA PRO A 36 -7.46 8.75 -2.50
C PRO A 36 -6.61 9.44 -1.43
N ALA A 37 -7.24 10.25 -0.56
CA ALA A 37 -6.58 10.93 0.55
C ALA A 37 -5.97 9.93 1.55
N TRP A 38 -6.61 8.78 1.76
CA TRP A 38 -6.09 7.74 2.64
C TRP A 38 -4.82 7.10 2.07
N VAL A 39 -4.78 6.85 0.75
CA VAL A 39 -3.59 6.36 0.04
C VAL A 39 -2.43 7.34 0.20
N LEU A 40 -2.70 8.64 -0.02
CA LEU A 40 -1.68 9.68 0.13
C LEU A 40 -1.16 9.80 1.57
N ALA A 41 -2.04 9.69 2.58
CA ALA A 41 -1.63 9.72 3.98
C ALA A 41 -0.72 8.54 4.33
N VAL A 42 -0.99 7.35 3.77
CA VAL A 42 -0.13 6.17 3.91
C VAL A 42 1.24 6.41 3.28
N GLU A 43 1.25 6.92 2.04
CA GLU A 43 2.48 7.18 1.27
C GLU A 43 3.34 8.31 1.80
N LYS A 44 2.77 9.22 2.61
CA LYS A 44 3.50 10.26 3.33
C LYS A 44 3.96 9.82 4.72
N GLY A 45 3.55 8.64 5.19
CA GLY A 45 3.82 8.19 6.55
C GLY A 45 2.96 8.88 7.63
N GLU A 46 2.00 9.73 7.25
CA GLU A 46 1.02 10.33 8.16
C GLU A 46 0.08 9.27 8.75
N LYS A 47 -0.08 8.15 8.04
CA LYS A 47 -0.86 6.98 8.49
C LYS A 47 -0.10 5.68 8.28
N ALA A 48 0.11 4.93 9.34
CA ALA A 48 0.67 3.59 9.23
C ALA A 48 -0.31 2.66 8.49
N LEU A 49 0.17 2.01 7.42
CA LEU A 49 -0.61 1.02 6.67
C LEU A 49 -1.09 -0.12 7.58
N THR A 50 -0.29 -0.51 8.58
CA THR A 50 -0.58 -1.55 9.57
C THR A 50 -1.77 -1.24 10.48
N HIS A 51 -2.22 0.01 10.56
CA HIS A 51 -3.42 0.39 11.31
C HIS A 51 -4.71 0.16 10.51
N ALA A 52 -4.61 -0.24 9.25
CA ALA A 52 -5.76 -0.65 8.46
C ALA A 52 -6.18 -2.09 8.79
N SER A 53 -7.41 -2.46 8.43
CA SER A 53 -7.83 -3.86 8.45
C SER A 53 -6.88 -4.72 7.61
N TYR A 54 -6.59 -5.94 8.06
CA TYR A 54 -5.75 -6.90 7.34
C TYR A 54 -6.11 -7.02 5.85
N ILE A 55 -7.40 -7.11 5.52
CA ILE A 55 -7.92 -7.18 4.15
C ILE A 55 -7.44 -5.99 3.31
N ARG A 56 -7.49 -4.77 3.86
CA ARG A 56 -7.05 -3.56 3.17
C ARG A 56 -5.54 -3.53 2.98
N VAL A 57 -4.76 -4.01 3.96
CA VAL A 57 -3.31 -4.13 3.84
C VAL A 57 -2.96 -5.12 2.72
N GLN A 58 -3.60 -6.29 2.69
CA GLN A 58 -3.40 -7.26 1.62
C GLN A 58 -3.76 -6.70 0.25
N ALA A 59 -4.94 -6.10 0.11
CA ALA A 59 -5.38 -5.50 -1.14
C ALA A 59 -4.42 -4.39 -1.62
N TYR A 60 -3.90 -3.58 -0.69
CA TYR A 60 -2.90 -2.55 -0.99
C TYR A 60 -1.60 -3.16 -1.54
N LEU A 61 -1.06 -4.18 -0.86
CA LEU A 61 0.18 -4.82 -1.27
C LEU A 61 0.01 -5.63 -2.56
N GLN A 62 -1.14 -6.28 -2.77
CA GLN A 62 -1.49 -6.97 -4.00
C GLN A 62 -1.60 -6.01 -5.18
N ALA A 63 -2.29 -4.87 -5.00
CA ALA A 63 -2.42 -3.84 -6.03
C ALA A 63 -1.06 -3.24 -6.42
N LEU A 64 -0.08 -3.24 -5.51
CA LEU A 64 1.30 -2.84 -5.79
C LEU A 64 2.20 -3.99 -6.31
N GLY A 65 1.66 -5.20 -6.42
CA GLY A 65 2.40 -6.40 -6.81
C GLY A 65 3.49 -6.80 -5.81
N LEU A 66 3.35 -6.39 -4.55
CA LEU A 66 4.25 -6.70 -3.43
C LEU A 66 3.80 -7.95 -2.65
N LEU A 67 2.56 -8.39 -2.87
CA LEU A 67 2.02 -9.63 -2.34
C LEU A 67 1.39 -10.42 -3.50
N LYS A 68 1.82 -11.68 -3.67
CA LYS A 68 1.20 -12.61 -4.62
C LYS A 68 0.11 -13.41 -3.88
N ASN A 69 -0.91 -13.85 -4.63
CA ASN A 69 -1.89 -14.82 -4.13
C ASN A 69 -1.23 -16.16 -3.80
#